data_AF-A0A0H5CEF9-F1
#
_entry.id   AF-A0A0H5CEF9-F1
#
_cell.length_a   1.000
_cell.length_b   1.000
_cell.length_c   1.000
_cell.angle_alpha   90.00
_cell.angle_beta   90.00
_cell.angle_gamma   90.00
#
_symmetry.space_group_name_H-M   'P 1'
#
loop_
_entity.id
_entity.type
_entity.pdbx_description
1 polymer ?
#
loop_
_entity_poly.entity_id
_entity_poly.type
_entity_poly.pdbx_seq_one_letter_code
_entity_poly.pdbx_strand_id
1 'polypeptide(L)'
;MKESDFKKYYPNLPKEVLERGKAVRLIFLGIPLLVVTSIELYKRLIEGQQKKVQVGEIMMDGSIRPFSEEEIKDKDKNSILTQLFGEDNIDYKSGKK
;
A
#
# COMPACT_ATOMS: atom_id res chain seq x y z
N MET A 1 -2.92 8.41 -23.31
CA MET A 1 -3.11 9.61 -24.14
C MET A 1 -1.76 10.32 -24.22
N LYS A 2 -1.16 10.33 -25.41
CA LYS A 2 0.15 10.93 -25.66
C LYS A 2 -0.03 12.43 -25.94
N GLU A 3 1.01 13.23 -25.72
CA GLU A 3 0.98 14.68 -25.96
C GLU A 3 0.66 15.01 -27.43
N SER A 4 1.04 14.11 -28.34
CA SER A 4 0.67 14.13 -29.76
C SER A 4 -0.84 14.08 -30.02
N ASP A 5 -1.59 13.39 -29.17
CA ASP A 5 -3.04 13.23 -29.33
C ASP A 5 -3.75 14.54 -28.93
N PHE A 6 -3.28 15.22 -27.87
CA PHE A 6 -3.82 16.50 -27.42
C PHE A 6 -3.65 17.60 -28.45
N LYS A 7 -2.47 17.69 -29.06
CA LYS A 7 -2.16 18.72 -30.07
C LYS A 7 -3.00 18.56 -31.35
N LYS A 8 -3.46 17.34 -31.66
CA LYS A 8 -4.34 17.05 -32.80
C LYS A 8 -5.76 17.58 -32.60
N TYR A 9 -6.31 17.48 -31.38
CA TYR A 9 -7.69 17.91 -31.08
C TYR A 9 -7.76 19.36 -30.57
N TYR A 10 -6.71 19.88 -29.93
CA TYR A 10 -6.66 21.23 -29.38
C TYR A 10 -5.38 21.95 -29.81
N PRO A 11 -5.30 22.41 -31.07
CA PRO A 11 -4.06 22.96 -31.65
C PRO A 11 -3.60 24.27 -31.00
N ASN A 12 -4.52 25.06 -30.43
CA ASN A 12 -4.25 26.37 -29.84
C ASN A 12 -4.31 26.38 -28.30
N LEU A 13 -4.18 25.22 -27.66
CA LEU A 13 -4.29 25.14 -26.21
C LEU A 13 -3.06 25.79 -25.53
N PRO A 14 -3.25 26.77 -24.62
CA PRO A 14 -2.13 27.38 -23.92
C PRO A 14 -1.34 26.33 -23.12
N LYS A 15 0.00 26.46 -23.11
CA LYS A 15 0.89 25.53 -22.38
C LYS A 15 0.53 25.43 -20.90
N GLU A 16 0.11 26.54 -20.29
CA GLU A 16 -0.31 26.60 -18.89
C GLU A 16 -1.51 25.68 -18.59
N VAL A 17 -2.46 25.58 -19.52
CA VAL A 17 -3.63 24.71 -19.37
C VAL A 17 -3.22 23.24 -19.44
N LEU A 18 -2.28 22.90 -20.33
CA LEU A 18 -1.72 21.55 -20.43
C LEU A 18 -1.00 21.14 -19.13
N GLU A 19 -0.16 22.02 -18.57
CA GLU A 19 0.57 21.75 -17.33
C GLU A 19 -0.39 21.62 -16.12
N ARG A 20 -1.42 22.48 -16.02
CA ARG A 20 -2.47 22.33 -15.01
C ARG A 20 -3.22 21.00 -15.15
N GLY A 21 -3.50 20.58 -16.38
CA GLY A 21 -4.12 19.28 -16.66
C GLY A 21 -3.26 18.09 -16.20
N LYS A 22 -1.93 18.17 -16.40
CA LYS A 22 -0.98 17.17 -15.87
C LYS A 22 -1.00 17.12 -14.35
N ALA A 23 -1.00 18.28 -13.68
CA ALA A 23 -1.07 18.36 -12.21
C ALA A 23 -2.38 17.75 -11.67
N VAL A 24 -3.52 18.12 -12.24
CA VAL A 24 -4.84 17.57 -11.86
C VAL A 24 -4.87 16.06 -12.06
N ARG A 25 -4.33 15.55 -13.19
CA ARG A 25 -4.23 14.12 -13.43
C ARG A 25 -3.40 13.40 -12.37
N LEU A 26 -2.27 13.98 -11.96
CA LEU A 26 -1.43 13.40 -10.90
C LEU A 26 -2.14 13.39 -9.55
N ILE A 27 -2.90 14.44 -9.22
CA ILE A 27 -3.73 14.48 -8.00
C ILE A 27 -4.73 13.33 -8.02
N PHE A 28 -5.48 13.16 -9.12
CA PHE A 28 -6.45 12.07 -9.23
C PHE A 28 -5.81 10.68 -9.16
N LEU A 29 -4.61 10.50 -9.71
CA LEU A 29 -3.84 9.26 -9.58
C LEU A 29 -3.35 9.03 -8.14
N GLY A 30 -3.10 10.10 -7.37
CA GLY A 30 -2.69 10.03 -5.97
C GLY A 30 -3.83 9.72 -4.98
N ILE A 31 -5.08 10.08 -5.32
CA ILE A 31 -6.24 9.87 -4.43
C ILE A 31 -6.40 8.40 -4.01
N PRO A 32 -6.40 7.39 -4.90
CA PRO A 32 -6.52 5.99 -4.50
C PRO A 32 -5.46 5.56 -3.48
N LEU A 33 -4.22 6.00 -3.67
CA LEU A 33 -3.12 5.71 -2.75
C LEU A 33 -3.39 6.32 -1.37
N LEU A 34 -3.80 7.59 -1.32
CA LEU A 34 -4.14 8.28 -0.07
C LEU A 34 -5.32 7.64 0.66
N VAL A 35 -6.36 7.23 -0.07
CA VAL A 35 -7.54 6.59 0.53
C VAL A 35 -7.16 5.25 1.16
N VAL A 36 -6.42 4.40 0.44
CA VAL A 36 -6.02 3.08 0.95
C VAL A 36 -5.16 3.21 2.20
N THR A 37 -4.17 4.10 2.21
CA THR A 37 -3.31 4.32 3.38
C THR A 37 -4.07 4.94 4.55
N SER A 38 -4.98 5.88 4.29
CA SER A 38 -5.80 6.50 5.34
C SER A 38 -6.72 5.50 6.03
N ILE A 39 -7.31 4.56 5.29
CA ILE A 39 -8.15 3.50 5.88
C ILE A 39 -7.32 2.60 6.80
N GLU A 40 -6.13 2.19 6.37
CA GLU A 40 -5.24 1.37 7.20
C GLU A 40 -4.78 2.12 8.47
N LEU A 41 -4.43 3.41 8.33
CA LEU A 41 -4.08 4.25 9.49
C LEU A 41 -5.26 4.44 10.44
N TYR A 42 -6.47 4.64 9.93
CA TYR A 42 -7.69 4.75 10.74
C TYR A 42 -7.90 3.50 11.59
N LYS A 43 -7.79 2.31 10.99
CA LYS A 43 -7.91 1.03 11.72
C LYS A 43 -6.87 0.89 12.82
N ARG A 44 -5.64 1.38 12.61
CA ARG A 44 -4.58 1.29 13.62
C ARG A 44 -4.75 2.30 14.74
N LEU A 45 -4.97 3.58 14.40
CA LEU A 45 -4.99 4.67 15.36
C LEU A 45 -6.30 4.74 16.15
N ILE A 46 -7.44 4.46 15.50
CA ILE A 46 -8.76 4.63 16.10
C ILE A 46 -9.32 3.30 16.61
N GLU A 47 -9.22 2.23 15.81
CA GLU A 47 -9.73 0.91 16.20
C GLU A 47 -8.70 0.06 16.97
N GLY A 48 -7.45 0.53 17.09
CA GLY A 48 -6.39 -0.19 17.79
C GLY A 48 -5.95 -1.49 17.11
N GLN A 49 -6.23 -1.66 15.81
CA GLN A 49 -5.81 -2.84 15.06
C GLN A 49 -4.27 -2.89 14.94
N GLN A 50 -3.70 -4.08 15.10
CA GLN A 50 -2.26 -4.29 14.91
C GLN A 50 -1.90 -4.39 13.42
N LYS A 51 -0.61 -4.17 13.13
CA LYS A 51 -0.03 -4.42 11.81
C LYS A 51 -0.32 -5.85 11.38
N LYS A 52 -0.70 -6.03 10.12
CA LYS A 52 -0.83 -7.37 9.53
C LYS A 52 0.54 -8.01 9.40
N VAL A 53 0.69 -9.22 9.93
CA VAL A 53 1.90 -10.03 9.83
C VAL A 53 1.60 -11.29 9.03
N GLN A 54 2.60 -11.80 8.32
CA GLN A 54 2.49 -13.07 7.62
C GLN A 54 2.50 -14.22 8.64
N VAL A 55 1.42 -14.99 8.70
CA VAL A 55 1.24 -16.11 9.66
C VAL A 55 1.43 -17.49 9.03
N GLY A 56 1.70 -17.55 7.73
CA GLY A 56 1.86 -18.81 7.01
C GLY A 56 2.21 -18.61 5.54
N GLU A 57 2.30 -19.73 4.84
CA GLU A 57 2.53 -19.78 3.39
C GLU A 57 1.55 -20.72 2.69
N ILE A 58 1.23 -20.37 1.45
CA ILE A 58 0.40 -21.20 0.57
C ILE A 58 1.33 -22.18 -0.14
N MET A 59 1.07 -23.47 0.05
CA MET A 59 1.80 -24.57 -0.54
C MET A 59 1.33 -24.82 -1.98
N MET A 60 2.10 -25.60 -2.76
CA MET A 60 1.79 -25.87 -4.17
C MET A 60 0.47 -26.61 -4.39
N ASP A 61 0.01 -27.35 -3.37
CA ASP A 61 -1.28 -28.05 -3.35
C ASP A 61 -2.45 -27.15 -2.89
N GLY A 62 -2.18 -25.86 -2.64
CA GLY A 62 -3.16 -24.90 -2.13
C GLY A 62 -3.41 -24.99 -0.63
N SER A 63 -2.74 -25.89 0.10
CA SER A 63 -2.81 -25.94 1.56
C SER A 63 -2.07 -24.77 2.19
N ILE A 64 -2.44 -24.40 3.41
CA ILE A 64 -1.74 -23.36 4.18
C ILE A 64 -0.84 -24.06 5.19
N ARG A 65 0.48 -23.81 5.11
CA ARG A 65 1.41 -24.15 6.19
C ARG A 65 1.45 -22.99 7.18
N PRO A 66 0.93 -23.14 8.40
CA PRO A 66 1.08 -22.12 9.43
C PRO A 66 2.55 -22.01 9.85
N PHE A 67 2.99 -20.79 10.11
CA PHE A 67 4.32 -20.51 10.65
C PHE A 67 4.35 -20.69 12.17
N SER A 68 5.51 -21.06 12.70
CA SER A 68 5.77 -20.98 14.14
C SER A 68 5.87 -19.51 14.60
N GLU A 69 5.73 -19.25 15.89
CA GLU A 69 5.88 -17.88 16.45
C GLU A 69 7.25 -17.28 16.12
N GLU A 70 8.31 -18.10 16.12
CA GLU A 70 9.67 -17.70 15.75
C GLU A 70 9.77 -17.34 14.26
N GLU A 71 9.18 -18.15 13.37
CA GLU A 71 9.13 -17.88 11.92
C GLU A 71 8.37 -16.58 11.62
N ILE A 72 7.26 -16.33 12.31
CA ILE A 72 6.46 -15.10 12.16
C ILE A 72 7.32 -13.88 12.56
N LYS A 73 8.03 -13.96 13.69
CA LYS A 73 8.88 -12.88 14.18
C LYS A 73 10.06 -12.61 13.24
N ASP A 74 10.70 -13.64 12.73
CA ASP A 74 11.80 -13.51 11.78
C ASP A 74 11.31 -12.94 10.44
N LYS A 75 10.15 -13.39 9.94
CA LYS A 75 9.54 -12.82 8.74
C LYS A 75 9.18 -11.35 8.91
N ASP A 76 8.64 -10.98 10.07
CA ASP A 76 8.25 -9.61 10.35
C ASP A 76 9.47 -8.68 10.41
N LYS A 77 10.51 -9.08 11.15
CA LYS A 77 11.79 -8.35 11.25
C LYS A 77 12.45 -8.14 9.89
N ASN A 78 12.37 -9.15 9.02
CA ASN A 78 12.97 -9.09 7.69
C ASN A 78 12.08 -8.42 6.63
N SER A 79 10.87 -7.97 6.99
CA SER A 79 9.99 -7.30 6.03
C SER A 79 10.46 -5.88 5.71
N ILE A 80 10.30 -5.45 4.46
CA ILE A 80 10.64 -4.08 4.00
C ILE A 80 9.91 -3.04 4.86
N LEU A 81 8.67 -3.33 5.26
CA LEU A 81 7.87 -2.43 6.07
C LEU A 81 8.51 -2.20 7.44
N THR A 82 8.95 -3.26 8.11
CA THR A 82 9.66 -3.17 9.39
C THR A 82 11.03 -2.51 9.25
N GLN A 83 11.75 -2.75 8.14
CA GLN A 83 13.03 -2.10 7.89
C GLN A 83 12.91 -0.58 7.69
N LEU A 84 11.81 -0.10 7.09
CA LEU A 84 11.57 1.32 6.84
C LEU A 84 10.94 2.05 8.03
N PHE A 85 10.08 1.38 8.80
CA PHE A 85 9.26 2.01 9.84
C PHE A 85 9.63 1.59 11.27
N GLY A 86 10.56 0.65 11.44
CA GLY A 86 10.99 0.13 12.73
C GLY A 86 10.17 -1.07 13.22
N GLU A 87 10.58 -1.62 14.36
CA GLU A 87 9.84 -2.70 15.03
C GLU A 87 8.60 -2.13 15.74
N ASP A 88 7.44 -2.70 15.41
CA ASP A 88 6.18 -2.41 16.10
C ASP A 88 6.02 -3.33 17.32
N ASN A 89 5.32 -2.85 18.35
CA ASN A 89 4.91 -3.68 19.49
C ASN A 89 3.74 -4.60 19.09
N ILE A 90 4.05 -5.66 18.34
CA ILE A 90 3.07 -6.64 17.85
C ILE A 90 2.99 -7.81 18.83
N ASP A 91 1.78 -8.22 19.18
CA ASP A 91 1.56 -9.44 19.95
C ASP A 91 1.45 -10.64 19.01
N TYR A 92 2.56 -11.35 18.84
CA TYR A 92 2.66 -12.53 17.99
C TYR A 92 1.80 -13.71 18.47
N LYS A 93 1.25 -13.65 19.71
CA LYS A 93 0.34 -14.68 20.23
C LYS A 93 -1.10 -14.53 19.73
N SER A 94 -1.46 -13.39 19.13
CA SER A 94 -2.81 -13.08 18.67
C SER A 94 -3.18 -13.71 17.31
N GLY A 95 -2.41 -14.68 16.80
CA GLY A 95 -2.72 -15.44 15.58
C GLY A 95 -4.02 -16.27 15.64
N LYS A 96 -4.76 -16.23 16.76
CA LYS A 96 -6.14 -16.70 16.87
C LYS A 96 -7.10 -15.51 16.87
N LYS A 97 -7.65 -15.18 15.71
CA LYS A 97 -8.95 -14.51 15.60
C LYS A 97 -9.89 -15.39 14.80
#